data_AF-U3TTR9-F1
#
_entry.id   AF-U3TTR9-F1
#
_cell.length_a   1.000
_cell.length_b   1.000
_cell.length_c   1.000
_cell.angle_alpha   90.00
_cell.angle_beta   90.00
_cell.angle_gamma   90.00
#
_symmetry.space_group_name_H-M   'P 1'
#
loop_
_entity.id
_entity.type
_entity.pdbx_description
1 polymer ?
#
loop_
_entity_poly.entity_id
_entity_poly.type
_entity_poly.pdbx_seq_one_letter_code
_entity_poly.pdbx_strand_id
1 'polypeptide(L)' 'MDHWIDTGSGKEVYMPMRVIANEQGAEVVMVVYRQPLMSDEKFAGDVAWVKRDLERLLHLLTH' A
#
# COMPACT_ATOMS: atom_id res chain seq x y z
N MET A 1 4.90 -10.49 -2.62
CA MET A 1 5.07 -10.25 -1.18
C MET A 1 3.83 -9.53 -0.73
N ASP A 2 3.18 -9.96 0.34
CA ASP A 2 2.02 -9.27 0.88
C ASP A 2 2.38 -8.61 2.21
N HIS A 3 1.67 -7.53 2.54
CA HIS A 3 1.90 -6.78 3.76
C HIS A 3 0.75 -7.03 4.74
N TRP A 4 1.10 -7.29 6.00
CA TRP A 4 0.16 -7.46 7.10
C TRP A 4 0.48 -6.40 8.13
N ILE A 5 -0.51 -5.57 8.47
CA ILE A 5 -0.37 -4.53 9.47
C ILE A 5 -0.99 -5.01 10.77
N ASP A 6 -0.16 -5.14 11.82
CA ASP A 6 -0.67 -5.27 13.18
C ASP A 6 -1.19 -3.91 13.64
N THR A 7 -2.47 -3.88 14.02
CA THR A 7 -3.16 -2.68 14.52
C THR A 7 -3.29 -2.67 16.03
N GLY A 8 -2.73 -3.66 16.73
CA GLY A 8 -2.88 -3.86 18.18
C GLY A 8 -4.27 -4.34 18.61
N SER A 9 -5.21 -4.52 17.65
CA SER A 9 -6.59 -4.94 17.90
C SER A 9 -6.80 -6.47 17.79
N GLY A 10 -5.72 -7.22 17.56
CA GLY A 10 -5.73 -8.68 17.40
C GLY A 10 -6.11 -9.17 16.01
N LYS A 11 -6.61 -8.30 15.11
CA LYS A 11 -6.79 -8.61 13.69
C LYS A 11 -5.81 -7.81 12.85
N GLU A 12 -4.96 -8.54 12.13
CA GLU A 12 -4.07 -7.93 11.14
C GLU A 12 -4.86 -7.44 9.94
N VAL A 13 -4.45 -6.29 9.42
CA VAL A 13 -4.98 -5.74 8.17
C VAL A 13 -4.12 -6.28 7.03
N TYR A 14 -4.75 -7.09 6.19
CA TYR A 14 -4.13 -7.61 4.96
C TYR A 14 -4.09 -6.51 3.89
N MET A 15 -2.91 -6.25 3.35
CA MET A 15 -2.67 -5.33 2.25
C MET A 15 -1.88 -6.06 1.15
N PRO A 16 -2.58 -6.56 0.11
CA PRO A 16 -1.93 -7.23 -0.99
C PRO A 16 -0.97 -6.28 -1.73
N MET A 17 0.19 -6.81 -2.10
CA MET A 17 1.15 -6.11 -2.96
C MET A 17 1.60 -7.03 -4.11
N ARG A 18 1.63 -6.48 -5.33
CA ARG A 18 2.07 -7.19 -6.53
C ARG A 18 3.10 -6.34 -7.27
N VAL A 19 4.14 -7.01 -7.77
CA VAL A 19 5.08 -6.44 -8.71
C VAL A 19 4.89 -7.21 -10.01
N ILE A 20 4.52 -6.51 -11.06
CA ILE A 20 4.19 -7.08 -12.37
C ILE A 20 5.26 -6.61 -13.34
N ALA A 21 5.90 -7.54 -14.04
CA ALA A 21 6.89 -7.19 -15.05
C ALA A 21 6.24 -6.35 -16.16
N ASN A 22 6.89 -5.24 -16.54
CA ASN A 22 6.44 -4.36 -17.60
C ASN A 22 7.63 -3.92 -18.45
N GLU A 23 7.92 -4.69 -19.50
CA GLU A 23 9.09 -4.52 -20.36
C GLU A 23 10.41 -4.43 -19.57
N GLN A 24 11.14 -3.30 -19.66
CA GLN A 24 12.39 -3.06 -18.94
C GLN A 24 12.16 -2.56 -17.50
N GLY A 25 10.90 -2.41 -17.08
CA GLY A 25 10.51 -1.96 -15.76
C GLY A 25 9.49 -2.89 -15.09
N ALA A 26 8.74 -2.31 -14.15
CA ALA A 26 7.69 -3.02 -13.44
C ALA A 26 6.56 -2.08 -13.04
N GLU A 27 5.36 -2.64 -12.91
CA GLU A 27 4.24 -2.00 -12.22
C GLU A 27 4.16 -2.54 -10.79
N VAL A 28 4.10 -1.64 -9.81
CA VAL A 28 3.94 -1.99 -8.40
C VAL A 28 2.53 -1.60 -7.97
N VAL A 29 1.72 -2.59 -7.58
CA VAL A 29 0.33 -2.41 -7.15
C VAL A 29 0.22 -2.71 -5.67
N MET A 30 -0.37 -1.79 -4.91
CA MET A 30 -0.77 -1.99 -3.51
C MET A 30 -2.27 -1.76 -3.37
N VAL A 31 -2.98 -2.67 -2.70
CA VAL A 31 -4.43 -2.58 -2.53
C VAL A 31 -4.77 -2.19 -1.09
N VAL A 32 -5.35 -1.01 -0.90
CA VAL A 32 -5.76 -0.51 0.41
C VAL A 32 -7.26 -0.78 0.62
N TYR A 33 -7.58 -1.71 1.52
CA TYR A 33 -8.96 -1.99 1.91
C TYR A 33 -9.40 -1.08 3.06
N ARG A 34 -10.54 -0.41 2.87
CA ARG A 34 -11.19 0.31 3.97
C ARG A 34 -11.69 -0.70 5.01
N GLN A 35 -11.25 -0.53 6.26
CA GLN A 35 -11.65 -1.41 7.36
C GLN A 35 -13.08 -1.09 7.83
N PRO A 36 -13.80 -2.06 8.41
CA PRO A 36 -15.08 -1.80 9.05
C PRO A 36 -14.97 -0.66 10.06
N LEU A 37 -15.98 0.22 10.11
CA LEU A 37 -16.05 1.36 11.04
C LEU A 37 -14.96 2.43 10.86
N MET A 38 -14.15 2.35 9.80
CA MET A 38 -13.15 3.36 9.47
C MET A 38 -13.80 4.60 8.84
N SER A 39 -13.46 5.80 9.31
CA SER A 39 -13.92 7.05 8.71
C SER A 39 -13.33 7.28 7.32
N ASP A 40 -14.00 8.12 6.51
CA ASP A 40 -13.49 8.50 5.19
C ASP A 40 -12.15 9.23 5.29
N GLU A 41 -12.00 10.12 6.28
CA GLU A 41 -10.78 10.89 6.50
C GLU A 41 -9.59 9.98 6.83
N LYS A 42 -9.79 8.99 7.71
CA LYS A 42 -8.73 8.02 8.03
C LYS A 42 -8.36 7.21 6.80
N PHE A 43 -9.35 6.77 6.02
CA PHE A 43 -9.10 5.99 4.80
C PHE A 43 -8.36 6.79 3.74
N ALA A 44 -8.73 8.05 3.54
CA ALA A 44 -8.02 8.97 2.64
C ALA A 44 -6.58 9.21 3.12
N GLY A 45 -6.37 9.30 4.44
CA GLY A 45 -5.04 9.34 5.06
C GLY A 45 -4.19 8.15 4.67
N ASP A 46 -4.67 6.92 4.90
CA ASP A 46 -3.94 5.69 4.58
C ASP A 46 -3.60 5.59 3.09
N VAL A 47 -4.53 5.96 2.20
CA VAL A 47 -4.27 6.03 0.75
C VAL A 47 -3.16 7.04 0.42
N ALA A 48 -3.17 8.21 1.06
CA ALA A 48 -2.14 9.23 0.84
C ALA A 48 -0.75 8.77 1.32
N TRP A 49 -0.68 8.03 2.43
CA TRP A 49 0.55 7.42 2.92
C TRP A 49 1.11 6.39 1.92
N VAL A 50 0.29 5.45 1.47
CA VAL A 50 0.72 4.44 0.48
C VAL A 50 1.18 5.09 -0.81
N LYS A 51 0.49 6.15 -1.28
CA LYS A 51 0.90 6.90 -2.46
C LYS A 51 2.29 7.52 -2.29
N ARG A 52 2.56 8.16 -1.16
CA ARG A 52 3.87 8.76 -0.86
C ARG A 52 4.98 7.71 -0.87
N ASP A 53 4.72 6.53 -0.33
CA ASP A 53 5.69 5.44 -0.30
C ASP A 53 5.97 4.89 -1.70
N LEU A 54 4.95 4.75 -2.55
CA LEU A 54 5.15 4.36 -3.95
C LEU A 54 5.93 5.40 -4.75
N GLU A 55 5.69 6.70 -4.52
CA GLU A 55 6.48 7.78 -5.12
C GLU A 55 7.95 7.73 -4.68
N ARG A 56 8.20 7.48 -3.39
CA ARG A 56 9.55 7.31 -2.86
C ARG A 56 10.24 6.07 -3.44
N LEU A 57 9.52 4.95 -3.53
CA LEU A 57 10.03 3.72 -4.12
C LEU A 57 10.41 3.94 -5.58
N LEU A 58 9.54 4.59 -6.36
CA LEU A 58 9.84 4.94 -7.75
C LEU A 58 11.12 5.76 -7.84
N HIS A 59 11.27 6.79 -7.02
CA HIS A 59 12.49 7.60 -6.99
C HIS A 59 13.74 6.76 -6.71
N LEU A 60 13.71 5.91 -5.67
CA LEU A 60 14.85 5.05 -5.28
C LEU A 60 15.24 4.01 -6.34
N LEU A 61 14.30 3.59 -7.19
CA LEU A 61 14.55 2.57 -8.22
C LEU A 61 14.95 3.17 -9.58
N THR A 62 14.79 4.48 -9.76
CA THR A 62 14.99 5.15 -11.05
C THR A 62 16.04 6.26 -11.04
N HIS A 63 16.56 6.60 -9.86
CA HIS A 63 17.60 7.61 -9.65
C HIS A 63 18.74 6.99 -8.82
#